data_AF-A0AAV9X6S9-F1
#
_entry.id   AF-A0AAV9X6S9-F1
#
_cell.length_a   1.000
_cell.length_b   1.000
_cell.length_c   1.000
_cell.angle_alpha   90.00
_cell.angle_beta   90.00
_cell.angle_gamma   90.00
#
_symmetry.space_group_name_H-M   'P 1'
#
loop_
_entity.id
_entity.type
_entity.pdbx_description
1 polymer ?
#
loop_
_entity_poly.entity_id
_entity_poly.type
_entity_poly.pdbx_seq_one_letter_code
_entity_poly.pdbx_strand_id
1 'polypeptide(L)'
;MNSDDIDPLSLLWNTSFNLHKITPLNLTGALTSQTNLKSHSTRLTNILRGDVLRGVRVAESQNSNDDSTSRTGALKKVKFATTTINDELSAVAIIFLYEKITYSAFLVQSSSRLNAAATETSRRTSLRRASVREDQSNHYPLLLTRLPAWLQSRFLEYVVENFDCHVSTLRLPDGFIMKSIEKCLELFTPSSDGNVTDDTQPAKNLQIWLEPPTTKDTEQGTKNGKLQTLKTISMTFTREDIPGLLYKGRELKERLEDENDGRGPFELALSLYAYHHMGIFVEKMKLSKAACAEFITGTAADGSGKCKFFAPKAARQNGDGEAVEETRRHRSWDGMLGSLVEIAS
;
A
#
# COMPACT_ATOMS: atom_id res chain seq x y z
N MET A 1 -16.00 -11.93 28.93
CA MET A 1 -14.96 -11.12 28.27
C MET A 1 -15.53 -10.69 26.92
N ASN A 2 -15.91 -9.42 26.78
CA ASN A 2 -16.46 -8.88 25.52
C ASN A 2 -15.32 -8.80 24.49
N SER A 3 -15.21 -9.81 23.62
CA SER A 3 -14.16 -9.94 22.60
C SER A 3 -14.35 -9.06 21.36
N ASP A 4 -15.26 -8.09 21.40
CA ASP A 4 -15.85 -7.51 20.18
C ASP A 4 -15.31 -6.14 19.77
N ASP A 5 -14.45 -5.53 20.58
CA ASP A 5 -13.72 -4.31 20.17
C ASP A 5 -12.31 -4.65 19.69
N ILE A 6 -12.26 -5.05 18.43
CA ILE A 6 -11.01 -5.13 17.67
C ILE A 6 -10.63 -3.71 17.26
N ASP A 7 -9.43 -3.30 17.66
CA ASP A 7 -8.79 -2.08 17.15
C ASP A 7 -8.55 -2.22 15.63
N PRO A 8 -9.18 -1.37 14.80
CA PRO A 8 -9.00 -1.42 13.35
C PRO A 8 -7.55 -1.29 12.90
N LEU A 9 -6.73 -0.47 13.59
CA LEU A 9 -5.34 -0.24 13.20
C LEU A 9 -4.47 -1.47 13.42
N SER A 10 -4.75 -2.25 14.47
CA SER A 10 -4.06 -3.53 14.70
C SER A 10 -4.17 -4.50 13.52
N LEU A 11 -5.24 -4.41 12.71
CA LEU A 11 -5.47 -5.26 11.54
C LEU A 11 -4.70 -4.81 10.29
N LEU A 12 -4.21 -3.57 10.27
CA LEU A 12 -3.40 -3.01 9.18
C LEU A 12 -1.95 -3.52 9.23
N TRP A 13 -1.46 -3.89 10.42
CA TRP A 13 -0.07 -4.26 10.62
C TRP A 13 0.20 -5.75 10.45
N ASN A 14 1.40 -6.06 9.96
CA ASN A 14 1.93 -7.40 9.78
C ASN A 14 1.06 -8.30 8.88
N THR A 15 0.23 -7.68 8.04
CA THR A 15 -0.73 -8.33 7.14
C THR A 15 -0.48 -7.92 5.71
N SER A 16 -0.68 -8.87 4.78
CA SER A 16 -0.58 -8.60 3.35
C SER A 16 -1.94 -8.18 2.78
N PHE A 17 -1.95 -7.13 1.97
CA PHE A 17 -3.12 -6.58 1.30
C PHE A 17 -2.97 -6.63 -0.21
N ASN A 18 -4.08 -6.88 -0.89
CA ASN A 18 -4.24 -6.57 -2.30
C ASN A 18 -4.63 -5.09 -2.44
N LEU A 19 -4.05 -4.42 -3.43
CA LEU A 19 -4.22 -2.99 -3.67
C LEU A 19 -5.21 -2.74 -4.81
N HIS A 20 -6.16 -1.83 -4.57
CA HIS A 20 -7.15 -1.40 -5.56
C HIS A 20 -7.22 0.13 -5.59
N LYS A 21 -7.38 0.67 -6.79
CA LYS A 21 -7.76 2.06 -7.05
C LYS A 21 -9.28 2.15 -7.12
N ILE A 22 -9.85 3.10 -6.40
CA ILE A 22 -11.26 3.49 -6.48
C ILE A 22 -11.33 4.83 -7.18
N THR A 23 -11.98 4.86 -8.34
CA THR A 23 -12.27 6.10 -9.07
C THR A 23 -13.74 6.43 -8.85
N PRO A 24 -14.06 7.48 -8.08
CA PRO A 24 -15.45 7.85 -7.85
C PRO A 24 -16.05 8.53 -9.07
N LEU A 25 -17.30 8.21 -9.36
CA LEU A 25 -18.08 8.91 -10.39
C LEU A 25 -18.90 10.04 -9.76
N ASN A 26 -19.47 9.85 -8.56
CA ASN A 26 -20.10 10.89 -7.74
C ASN A 26 -20.03 10.57 -6.23
N LEU A 27 -19.03 11.09 -5.50
CA LEU A 27 -18.94 10.91 -4.04
C LEU A 27 -19.69 12.01 -3.27
N THR A 28 -21.01 12.09 -3.42
CA THR A 28 -21.83 12.87 -2.47
C THR A 28 -22.18 11.97 -1.27
N GLY A 29 -21.39 12.07 -0.20
CA GLY A 29 -21.73 11.70 1.18
C GLY A 29 -22.27 10.28 1.45
N ALA A 30 -21.40 9.34 1.87
CA ALA A 30 -21.86 8.06 2.43
C ALA A 30 -20.98 7.45 3.56
N LEU A 31 -19.72 7.84 3.70
CA LEU A 31 -18.77 7.17 4.60
C LEU A 31 -18.23 8.00 5.78
N THR A 32 -18.78 9.20 6.02
CA THR A 32 -18.34 10.07 7.13
C THR A 32 -19.23 10.02 8.36
N SER A 33 -20.53 9.81 8.18
CA SER A 33 -21.46 9.74 9.33
C SER A 33 -21.48 8.34 9.93
N GLN A 34 -21.37 8.26 11.26
CA GLN A 34 -21.49 7.03 12.01
C GLN A 34 -22.82 6.30 11.79
N THR A 35 -23.90 7.04 11.49
CA THR A 35 -25.20 6.44 11.14
C THR A 35 -25.14 5.70 9.81
N ASN A 36 -24.48 6.27 8.81
CA ASN A 36 -24.32 5.65 7.49
C ASN A 36 -23.41 4.43 7.58
N LEU A 37 -22.32 4.51 8.35
CA LEU A 37 -21.43 3.37 8.57
C LEU A 37 -22.15 2.18 9.25
N LYS A 38 -23.01 2.46 10.23
CA LYS A 38 -23.88 1.42 10.83
C LYS A 38 -24.86 0.83 9.82
N SER A 39 -25.45 1.68 8.96
CA SER A 39 -26.35 1.22 7.89
C SER A 39 -25.64 0.29 6.91
N HIS A 40 -24.46 0.68 6.41
CA HIS A 40 -23.64 -0.15 5.53
C HIS A 40 -23.16 -1.45 6.20
N SER A 41 -22.82 -1.40 7.49
CA SER A 41 -22.47 -2.59 8.29
C SER A 41 -23.62 -3.61 8.30
N THR A 42 -24.85 -3.16 8.58
CA THR A 42 -26.04 -4.02 8.61
C THR A 42 -26.39 -4.52 7.22
N ARG A 43 -26.38 -3.65 6.20
CA ARG A 43 -26.70 -4.01 4.82
C ARG A 43 -25.75 -5.08 4.28
N LEU A 44 -24.45 -4.87 4.40
CA LEU A 44 -23.45 -5.83 3.95
C LEU A 44 -23.52 -7.15 4.74
N THR A 45 -23.77 -7.10 6.05
CA THR A 45 -24.00 -8.30 6.86
C THR A 45 -25.20 -9.11 6.34
N ASN A 46 -26.32 -8.44 6.03
CA ASN A 46 -27.52 -9.10 5.52
C ASN A 46 -27.32 -9.68 4.12
N ILE A 47 -26.60 -8.98 3.24
CA ILE A 47 -26.25 -9.48 1.90
C ILE A 47 -25.43 -10.77 2.04
N LEU A 48 -24.33 -10.73 2.79
CA LEU A 48 -23.45 -11.88 2.94
C LEU A 48 -24.14 -13.07 3.63
N ARG A 49 -25.01 -12.83 4.61
CA ARG A 49 -25.84 -13.89 5.21
C ARG A 49 -26.88 -14.43 4.22
N GLY A 50 -27.51 -13.57 3.43
CA GLY A 50 -28.47 -13.94 2.39
C GLY A 50 -27.85 -14.80 1.31
N ASP A 51 -26.62 -14.48 0.88
CA ASP A 51 -25.88 -15.26 -0.13
C ASP A 51 -25.55 -16.67 0.39
N VAL A 52 -25.20 -16.79 1.68
CA VAL A 52 -25.01 -18.09 2.35
C VAL A 52 -26.30 -18.92 2.37
N LEU A 53 -27.44 -18.29 2.67
CA LEU A 53 -28.75 -18.97 2.72
C LEU A 53 -29.27 -19.37 1.34
N ARG A 54 -28.99 -18.57 0.31
CA ARG A 54 -29.41 -18.84 -1.07
C ARG A 54 -28.52 -19.86 -1.79
N GLY A 55 -27.48 -20.36 -1.13
CA GLY A 55 -26.51 -21.27 -1.75
C GLY A 55 -25.71 -20.60 -2.87
N VAL A 56 -25.72 -19.27 -2.95
CA VAL A 56 -24.90 -18.47 -3.88
C VAL A 56 -23.48 -18.43 -3.33
N ARG A 57 -22.88 -19.60 -3.19
CA ARG A 57 -21.43 -19.75 -3.15
C ARG A 57 -21.05 -19.81 -4.62
N VAL A 58 -20.73 -18.65 -5.21
CA VAL A 58 -20.40 -18.51 -6.63
C VAL A 58 -19.42 -19.61 -7.02
N ALA A 59 -19.90 -20.52 -7.87
CA ALA A 59 -19.19 -21.66 -8.40
C ALA A 59 -18.23 -21.20 -9.52
N GLU A 60 -17.34 -20.26 -9.23
CA GLU A 60 -16.26 -19.85 -10.16
C GLU A 60 -14.90 -20.44 -9.80
N SER A 61 -14.82 -21.28 -8.77
CA SER A 61 -13.59 -21.99 -8.38
C SER A 61 -13.62 -23.49 -8.68
N GLN A 62 -14.19 -23.90 -9.81
CA GLN A 62 -14.06 -25.31 -10.27
C GLN A 62 -12.61 -25.73 -10.57
N ASN A 63 -11.63 -24.80 -10.52
CA ASN A 63 -10.20 -25.10 -10.69
C ASN A 63 -9.31 -24.73 -9.49
N SER A 64 -9.86 -24.45 -8.31
CA SER A 64 -9.03 -24.30 -7.10
C SER A 64 -9.68 -25.00 -5.92
N ASN A 65 -8.99 -26.00 -5.36
CA ASN A 65 -9.28 -26.63 -4.07
C ASN A 65 -9.34 -25.59 -2.95
N ASP A 66 -10.43 -24.85 -2.83
CA ASP A 66 -10.53 -23.74 -1.89
C ASP A 66 -11.05 -24.21 -0.52
N ASP A 67 -10.15 -24.84 0.24
CA ASP A 67 -10.27 -25.15 1.67
C ASP A 67 -10.50 -23.89 2.54
N SER A 68 -10.46 -22.67 1.98
CA SER A 68 -10.65 -21.44 2.75
C SER A 68 -12.07 -21.33 3.34
N THR A 69 -13.07 -21.84 2.63
CA THR A 69 -14.48 -21.72 3.03
C THR A 69 -14.82 -22.58 4.26
N SER A 70 -14.29 -23.81 4.34
CA SER A 70 -14.48 -24.71 5.49
C SER A 70 -13.77 -24.21 6.76
N ARG A 71 -12.68 -23.44 6.58
CA ARG A 71 -11.85 -22.89 7.66
C ARG A 71 -12.37 -21.55 8.20
N THR A 72 -13.25 -20.86 7.48
CA THR A 72 -13.73 -19.52 7.84
C THR A 72 -14.81 -19.55 8.95
N GLY A 73 -15.72 -20.54 8.91
CA GLY A 73 -16.87 -20.60 9.83
C GLY A 73 -17.99 -19.62 9.45
N ALA A 74 -19.03 -19.50 10.28
CA ALA A 74 -20.17 -18.63 9.99
C ALA A 74 -19.84 -17.14 10.16
N LEU A 75 -20.50 -16.26 9.37
CA LEU A 75 -20.37 -14.81 9.49
C LEU A 75 -21.10 -14.33 10.75
N LYS A 76 -20.34 -13.81 11.72
CA LYS A 76 -20.89 -13.17 12.93
C LYS A 76 -21.40 -11.77 12.61
N LYS A 77 -20.56 -10.89 12.07
CA LYS A 77 -20.90 -9.47 11.85
C LYS A 77 -19.92 -8.79 10.89
N VAL A 78 -20.38 -7.75 10.20
CA VAL A 78 -19.51 -6.77 9.52
C VAL A 78 -19.55 -5.44 10.27
N LYS A 79 -18.40 -4.77 10.44
CA LYS A 79 -18.26 -3.47 11.12
C LYS A 79 -17.52 -2.49 10.22
N PHE A 80 -18.12 -1.34 9.97
CA PHE A 80 -17.46 -0.17 9.38
C PHE A 80 -17.07 0.79 10.50
N ALA A 81 -15.83 1.25 10.51
CA ALA A 81 -15.32 2.18 11.52
C ALA A 81 -14.35 3.18 10.89
N THR A 82 -14.51 4.47 11.18
CA THR A 82 -13.49 5.49 10.87
C THR A 82 -12.28 5.28 11.75
N THR A 83 -11.09 5.46 11.19
CA THR A 83 -9.83 5.42 11.93
C THR A 83 -8.84 6.40 11.31
N THR A 84 -7.96 6.95 12.14
CA THR A 84 -6.86 7.82 11.70
C THR A 84 -5.59 6.99 11.70
N ILE A 85 -4.93 6.87 10.55
CA ILE A 85 -3.72 6.07 10.43
C ILE A 85 -2.52 6.87 10.97
N ASN A 86 -2.43 8.13 10.55
CA ASN A 86 -1.46 9.12 11.00
C ASN A 86 -2.06 10.53 10.78
N ASP A 87 -1.28 11.58 11.05
CA ASP A 87 -1.76 12.97 10.94
C ASP A 87 -2.18 13.36 9.50
N GLU A 88 -1.67 12.65 8.48
CA GLU A 88 -1.90 12.93 7.07
C GLU A 88 -2.94 12.02 6.40
N LEU A 89 -3.27 10.87 7.00
CA LEU A 89 -4.07 9.82 6.40
C LEU A 89 -5.20 9.38 7.33
N SER A 90 -6.40 9.33 6.77
CA SER A 90 -7.59 8.78 7.42
C SER A 90 -8.12 7.61 6.61
N ALA A 91 -8.83 6.71 7.30
CA ALA A 91 -9.38 5.53 6.66
C ALA A 91 -10.74 5.14 7.24
N VAL A 92 -11.51 4.43 6.41
CA VAL A 92 -12.66 3.64 6.86
C VAL A 92 -12.25 2.18 6.82
N ALA A 93 -12.16 1.56 7.99
CA ALA A 93 -11.90 0.14 8.13
C ALA A 93 -13.22 -0.65 8.03
N ILE A 94 -13.21 -1.69 7.20
CA ILE A 94 -14.29 -2.66 7.06
C ILE A 94 -13.80 -3.99 7.61
N ILE A 95 -14.41 -4.44 8.70
CA ILE A 95 -13.99 -5.63 9.44
C ILE A 95 -15.06 -6.70 9.28
N PHE A 96 -14.68 -7.86 8.78
CA PHE A 96 -15.56 -9.02 8.61
C PHE A 96 -15.22 -10.04 9.69
N LEU A 97 -16.13 -10.21 10.65
CA LEU A 97 -15.97 -11.10 11.78
C LEU A 97 -16.65 -12.43 11.47
N TYR A 98 -15.85 -13.46 11.24
CA TYR A 98 -16.32 -14.84 11.17
C TYR A 98 -16.00 -15.58 12.47
N GLU A 99 -16.52 -16.79 12.61
CA GLU A 99 -16.28 -17.62 13.80
C GLU A 99 -14.81 -17.94 14.03
N LYS A 100 -14.06 -18.24 12.96
CA LYS A 100 -12.69 -18.75 13.04
C LYS A 100 -11.63 -17.78 12.54
N ILE A 101 -12.04 -16.69 11.87
CA ILE A 101 -11.12 -15.75 11.24
C ILE A 101 -11.73 -14.35 11.14
N THR A 102 -10.87 -13.34 11.18
CA THR A 102 -11.24 -11.94 10.89
C THR A 102 -10.57 -11.51 9.61
N TYR A 103 -11.37 -11.00 8.68
CA TYR A 103 -10.88 -10.35 7.48
C TYR A 103 -11.04 -8.84 7.58
N SER A 104 -10.23 -8.10 6.81
CA SER A 104 -10.22 -6.64 6.85
C SER A 104 -10.05 -6.03 5.46
N ALA A 105 -10.65 -4.85 5.30
CA ALA A 105 -10.39 -3.97 4.18
C ALA A 105 -10.31 -2.52 4.69
N PHE A 106 -9.58 -1.66 3.98
CA PHE A 106 -9.39 -0.26 4.36
C PHE A 106 -9.56 0.64 3.15
N LEU A 107 -10.49 1.59 3.24
CA LEU A 107 -10.62 2.70 2.31
C LEU A 107 -9.77 3.84 2.87
N VAL A 108 -8.71 4.24 2.17
CA VAL A 108 -7.71 5.20 2.65
C VAL A 108 -7.78 6.48 1.83
N GLN A 109 -7.69 7.62 2.53
CA GLN A 109 -7.68 8.96 1.95
C GLN A 109 -6.66 9.86 2.66
N SER A 110 -6.29 10.96 2.01
CA SER A 110 -5.48 12.00 2.66
C SER A 110 -6.36 12.95 3.49
N SER A 111 -5.99 13.10 4.77
CA SER A 111 -6.60 14.02 5.73
C SER A 111 -6.38 15.50 5.36
N SER A 112 -5.32 15.83 4.61
CA SER A 112 -5.06 17.20 4.15
C SER A 112 -6.20 17.76 3.29
N ARG A 113 -6.85 16.90 2.49
CA ARG A 113 -7.99 17.28 1.63
C ARG A 113 -9.27 17.54 2.41
N LEU A 114 -9.43 16.93 3.60
CA LEU A 114 -10.56 17.23 4.50
C LEU A 114 -10.45 18.65 5.06
N ASN A 115 -9.23 19.08 5.39
CA ASN A 115 -8.98 20.39 6.00
C ASN A 115 -9.08 21.55 4.98
N ALA A 116 -8.66 21.35 3.73
CA ALA A 116 -8.77 22.36 2.68
C ALA A 116 -10.24 22.72 2.37
N ALA A 117 -11.14 21.73 2.36
CA ALA A 117 -12.58 21.95 2.18
C ALA A 117 -13.21 22.73 3.36
N ALA A 118 -12.68 22.58 4.59
CA ALA A 118 -13.20 23.28 5.76
C ALA A 118 -12.81 24.77 5.81
N THR A 119 -11.61 25.13 5.32
CA THR A 119 -11.13 26.53 5.33
C THR A 119 -11.75 27.40 4.23
N GLU A 120 -12.24 26.83 3.14
CA GLU A 120 -12.86 27.59 2.05
C GLU A 120 -14.28 28.08 2.37
N THR A 121 -14.95 27.46 3.35
CA THR A 121 -16.27 27.87 3.84
C THR A 121 -16.31 29.26 4.50
N SER A 122 -15.16 29.84 4.85
CA SER A 122 -15.09 31.11 5.62
C SER A 122 -14.73 32.35 4.80
N ARG A 123 -14.49 32.27 3.47
CA ARG A 123 -13.90 33.42 2.74
C ARG A 123 -14.52 33.87 1.42
N ARG A 124 -15.68 33.39 0.96
CA ARG A 124 -16.22 33.87 -0.33
C ARG A 124 -17.70 34.25 -0.35
N THR A 125 -17.95 35.48 0.09
CA THR A 125 -18.93 36.37 -0.52
C THR A 125 -18.42 36.86 -1.89
N SER A 126 -18.67 36.14 -2.99
CA SER A 126 -18.82 36.78 -4.31
C SER A 126 -19.44 35.84 -5.36
N LEU A 127 -20.58 36.29 -5.87
CA LEU A 127 -21.24 36.05 -7.15
C LEU A 127 -20.50 35.15 -8.18
N ARG A 128 -20.87 33.86 -8.24
CA ARG A 128 -21.16 33.14 -9.50
C ARG A 128 -21.95 31.87 -9.21
N ARG A 129 -23.13 31.80 -9.81
CA ARG A 129 -24.15 30.76 -9.65
C ARG A 129 -23.79 29.59 -10.58
N ALA A 130 -22.94 28.67 -10.10
CA ALA A 130 -22.71 27.35 -10.68
C ALA A 130 -22.61 26.32 -9.54
N SER A 131 -23.54 25.36 -9.53
CA SER A 131 -23.62 24.13 -8.71
C SER A 131 -23.01 24.11 -7.29
N VAL A 132 -23.83 24.50 -6.31
CA VAL A 132 -23.60 24.32 -4.85
C VAL A 132 -23.78 22.83 -4.43
N ARG A 133 -23.04 21.90 -5.02
CA ARG A 133 -23.08 20.47 -4.65
C ARG A 133 -21.70 19.79 -4.51
N GLU A 134 -20.58 20.51 -4.64
CA GLU A 134 -19.26 19.86 -4.81
C GLU A 134 -18.38 19.71 -3.54
N ASP A 135 -18.62 20.39 -2.42
CA ASP A 135 -17.55 20.57 -1.42
C ASP A 135 -17.52 19.62 -0.18
N GLN A 136 -18.04 18.39 -0.28
CA GLN A 136 -17.77 17.35 0.75
C GLN A 136 -17.50 15.97 0.14
N SER A 137 -16.78 15.92 -0.99
CA SER A 137 -16.42 14.65 -1.59
C SER A 137 -15.34 13.95 -0.75
N ASN A 138 -15.74 12.90 -0.04
CA ASN A 138 -14.81 12.06 0.73
C ASN A 138 -14.12 11.10 -0.22
N HIS A 139 -13.07 11.60 -0.87
CA HIS A 139 -12.31 10.87 -1.88
C HIS A 139 -11.44 9.80 -1.23
N TYR A 140 -11.84 8.52 -1.33
CA TYR A 140 -11.07 7.36 -0.90
C TYR A 140 -10.44 6.63 -2.09
N PRO A 141 -9.32 7.13 -2.65
CA PRO A 141 -8.74 6.59 -3.88
C PRO A 141 -8.15 5.19 -3.70
N LEU A 142 -7.71 4.84 -2.49
CA LEU A 142 -7.00 3.60 -2.23
C LEU A 142 -7.86 2.64 -1.42
N LEU A 143 -8.00 1.41 -1.91
CA LEU A 143 -8.64 0.31 -1.21
C LEU A 143 -7.65 -0.83 -0.98
N LEU A 144 -7.40 -1.13 0.29
CA LEU A 144 -6.63 -2.28 0.75
C LEU A 144 -7.60 -3.42 1.06
N THR A 145 -7.35 -4.63 0.55
CA THR A 145 -8.21 -5.80 0.86
C THR A 145 -7.38 -6.99 1.33
N ARG A 146 -7.80 -7.58 2.44
CA ARG A 146 -7.32 -8.86 2.96
C ARG A 146 -8.53 -9.79 3.07
N LEU A 147 -9.00 -10.26 1.92
CA LEU A 147 -10.22 -11.06 1.78
C LEU A 147 -9.93 -12.30 0.92
N PRO A 148 -10.58 -13.46 1.16
CA PRO A 148 -10.57 -14.57 0.23
C PRO A 148 -11.33 -14.19 -1.06
N ALA A 149 -11.04 -14.87 -2.17
CA ALA A 149 -11.49 -14.47 -3.51
C ALA A 149 -13.01 -14.25 -3.62
N TRP A 150 -13.81 -15.14 -3.05
CA TRP A 150 -15.27 -15.05 -3.06
C TRP A 150 -15.79 -13.81 -2.30
N LEU A 151 -15.22 -13.52 -1.11
CA LEU A 151 -15.62 -12.40 -0.27
C LEU A 151 -15.15 -11.09 -0.88
N GLN A 152 -13.95 -11.10 -1.47
CA GLN A 152 -13.42 -9.95 -2.19
C GLN A 152 -14.33 -9.57 -3.34
N SER A 153 -14.68 -10.53 -4.22
CA SER A 153 -15.54 -10.27 -5.38
C SER A 153 -16.87 -9.66 -4.96
N ARG A 154 -17.53 -10.24 -3.95
CA ARG A 154 -18.82 -9.74 -3.45
C ARG A 154 -18.71 -8.38 -2.75
N PHE A 155 -17.63 -8.15 -2.02
CA PHE A 155 -17.38 -6.86 -1.38
C PHE A 155 -17.11 -5.75 -2.41
N LEU A 156 -16.32 -6.03 -3.45
CA LEU A 156 -16.06 -5.06 -4.51
C LEU A 156 -17.34 -4.69 -5.27
N GLU A 157 -18.17 -5.68 -5.60
CA GLU A 157 -19.49 -5.45 -6.20
C GLU A 157 -20.37 -4.55 -5.32
N TYR A 158 -20.45 -4.86 -4.01
CA TYR A 158 -21.16 -4.00 -3.06
C TYR A 158 -20.63 -2.56 -3.06
N VAL A 159 -19.31 -2.37 -3.13
CA VAL A 159 -18.71 -1.03 -3.15
C VAL A 159 -19.11 -0.27 -4.42
N VAL A 160 -19.03 -0.90 -5.59
CA VAL A 160 -19.44 -0.31 -6.87
C VAL A 160 -20.92 0.08 -6.85
N GLU A 161 -21.80 -0.81 -6.41
CA GLU A 161 -23.26 -0.58 -6.38
C GLU A 161 -23.71 0.51 -5.40
N ASN A 162 -23.00 0.68 -4.28
CA ASN A 162 -23.46 1.55 -3.19
C ASN A 162 -22.75 2.91 -3.16
N PHE A 163 -21.60 3.05 -3.83
CA PHE A 163 -20.80 4.28 -3.80
C PHE A 163 -20.57 4.91 -5.18
N ASP A 164 -21.24 4.43 -6.23
CA ASP A 164 -21.13 4.93 -7.61
C ASP A 164 -19.66 5.18 -8.00
N CYS A 165 -18.88 4.10 -7.96
CA CYS A 165 -17.45 4.14 -8.17
C CYS A 165 -16.99 2.96 -9.04
N HIS A 166 -15.84 3.15 -9.69
CA HIS A 166 -15.16 2.09 -10.40
C HIS A 166 -13.99 1.59 -9.55
N VAL A 167 -13.92 0.27 -9.34
CA VAL A 167 -12.80 -0.37 -8.65
C VAL A 167 -11.93 -1.09 -9.66
N SER A 168 -10.64 -0.76 -9.68
CA SER A 168 -9.63 -1.43 -10.49
C SER A 168 -8.45 -1.85 -9.65
N THR A 169 -7.74 -2.89 -10.06
CA THR A 169 -6.49 -3.27 -9.43
C THR A 169 -5.44 -2.17 -9.55
N LEU A 170 -4.78 -1.83 -8.44
CA LEU A 170 -3.69 -0.85 -8.44
C LEU A 170 -2.40 -1.55 -8.88
N ARG A 171 -1.87 -1.18 -10.05
CA ARG A 171 -0.56 -1.66 -10.52
C ARG A 171 0.53 -0.75 -9.96
N LEU A 172 1.60 -1.35 -9.44
CA LEU A 172 2.73 -0.61 -8.90
C LEU A 172 3.80 -0.44 -9.98
N PRO A 173 4.13 0.80 -10.38
CA PRO A 173 5.26 1.05 -11.28
C PRO A 173 6.59 0.66 -10.63
N ASP A 174 7.56 0.24 -11.44
CA ASP A 174 8.90 -0.11 -10.96
C ASP A 174 9.57 1.07 -10.27
N GLY A 175 9.46 2.27 -10.87
CA GLY A 175 9.96 3.51 -10.29
C GLY A 175 9.29 3.88 -8.98
N PHE A 176 8.04 3.46 -8.73
CA PHE A 176 7.44 3.63 -7.42
C PHE A 176 8.12 2.74 -6.38
N ILE A 177 8.29 1.45 -6.68
CA ILE A 177 8.94 0.50 -5.76
C ILE A 177 10.37 0.97 -5.45
N MET A 178 11.12 1.43 -6.45
CA MET A 178 12.47 1.97 -6.27
C MET A 178 12.46 3.22 -5.37
N LYS A 179 11.59 4.20 -5.66
CA LYS A 179 11.43 5.40 -4.82
C LYS A 179 11.04 5.05 -3.38
N SER A 180 10.21 4.03 -3.17
CA SER A 180 9.87 3.55 -1.83
C SER A 180 11.07 2.96 -1.09
N ILE A 181 11.96 2.24 -1.80
CA ILE A 181 13.22 1.75 -1.23
C ILE A 181 14.10 2.95 -0.86
N GLU A 182 14.31 3.90 -1.77
CA GLU A 182 15.13 5.10 -1.53
C GLU A 182 14.67 5.85 -0.28
N LYS A 183 13.37 6.19 -0.21
CA LYS A 183 12.78 6.90 0.93
C LYS A 183 12.92 6.12 2.24
N CYS A 184 12.82 4.79 2.19
CA CYS A 184 13.06 3.95 3.36
C CYS A 184 14.53 3.96 3.80
N LEU A 185 15.45 4.02 2.83
CA LEU A 185 16.88 3.99 3.07
C LEU A 185 17.47 5.34 3.47
N GLU A 186 16.84 6.46 3.11
CA GLU A 186 17.22 7.83 3.52
C GLU A 186 17.38 7.96 5.05
N LEU A 187 16.58 7.22 5.83
CA LEU A 187 16.65 7.23 7.28
C LEU A 187 17.94 6.65 7.87
N PHE A 188 18.66 5.81 7.13
CA PHE A 188 19.90 5.17 7.57
C PHE A 188 21.14 5.91 7.07
N THR A 189 20.97 7.17 6.66
CA THR A 189 22.04 7.98 6.13
C THR A 189 22.51 8.96 7.20
N PRO A 190 23.81 9.02 7.52
CA PRO A 190 24.30 10.04 8.42
C PRO A 190 24.12 11.41 7.74
N SER A 191 23.44 12.33 8.41
CA SER A 191 23.42 13.74 7.99
C SER A 191 24.86 14.26 7.92
N SER A 192 25.17 15.07 6.90
CA SER A 192 26.49 15.71 6.74
C SER A 192 26.90 16.62 7.92
N ASP A 193 25.99 16.91 8.84
CA ASP A 193 26.28 17.53 10.12
C ASP A 193 26.90 16.48 11.05
N GLY A 194 28.24 16.49 11.16
CA GLY A 194 29.10 15.48 11.78
C GLY A 194 28.90 15.10 13.25
N ASN A 195 27.68 15.15 13.79
CA ASN A 195 27.30 14.46 15.02
C ASN A 195 27.08 12.96 14.72
N VAL A 196 28.19 12.23 14.72
CA VAL A 196 28.22 10.76 14.70
C VAL A 196 27.79 10.26 16.08
N THR A 197 26.49 10.21 16.37
CA THR A 197 25.99 9.64 17.63
C THR A 197 24.90 8.59 17.48
N ASP A 198 24.47 8.21 16.28
CA ASP A 198 23.65 7.00 16.13
C ASP A 198 24.01 6.29 14.82
N ASP A 199 24.76 5.18 14.93
CA ASP A 199 24.97 4.16 13.90
C ASP A 199 23.60 3.53 13.59
N THR A 200 22.75 4.31 12.91
CA THR A 200 21.37 3.94 12.63
C THR A 200 21.41 2.91 11.51
N GLN A 201 21.61 1.64 11.86
CA GLN A 201 21.62 0.55 10.90
C GLN A 201 20.19 0.11 10.56
N PRO A 202 19.95 -0.35 9.32
CA PRO A 202 18.70 -0.98 8.95
C PRO A 202 18.35 -2.13 9.89
N ALA A 203 17.11 -2.18 10.38
CA ALA A 203 16.69 -3.23 11.29
C ALA A 203 16.63 -4.63 10.65
N LYS A 204 16.64 -4.72 9.31
CA LYS A 204 16.63 -5.95 8.52
C LYS A 204 17.35 -5.75 7.19
N ASN A 205 17.77 -6.85 6.58
CA ASN A 205 18.28 -6.90 5.21
C ASN A 205 17.23 -6.40 4.21
N LEU A 206 17.69 -5.81 3.11
CA LEU A 206 16.88 -5.44 1.97
C LEU A 206 16.91 -6.58 0.94
N GLN A 207 15.75 -6.99 0.45
CA GLN A 207 15.62 -7.94 -0.64
C GLN A 207 14.87 -7.29 -1.80
N ILE A 208 15.40 -7.45 -3.01
CA ILE A 208 14.76 -6.99 -4.26
C ILE A 208 14.64 -8.16 -5.23
N TRP A 209 13.59 -8.13 -6.04
CA TRP A 209 13.36 -9.09 -7.12
C TRP A 209 13.25 -8.35 -8.44
N LEU A 210 14.15 -8.69 -9.35
CA LEU A 210 14.20 -8.17 -10.71
C LEU A 210 13.71 -9.24 -11.69
N GLU A 211 12.85 -8.86 -12.62
CA GLU A 211 12.35 -9.71 -13.69
C GLU A 211 13.00 -9.29 -15.00
N PRO A 212 13.64 -10.20 -15.76
CA PRO A 212 14.18 -9.87 -17.06
C PRO A 212 13.06 -9.40 -18.01
N PRO A 213 13.34 -8.45 -18.93
CA PRO A 213 12.34 -7.91 -19.83
C PRO A 213 11.73 -9.04 -20.67
N THR A 214 10.41 -9.16 -20.67
CA THR A 214 9.72 -10.14 -21.50
C THR A 214 9.77 -9.69 -22.95
N THR A 215 10.34 -10.50 -23.83
CA THR A 215 10.34 -10.27 -25.28
C THR A 215 8.93 -10.49 -25.85
N LYS A 216 8.02 -9.54 -25.61
CA LYS A 216 6.65 -9.61 -26.17
C LYS A 216 6.45 -8.81 -27.45
N ASP A 217 7.44 -8.03 -27.87
CA ASP A 217 7.31 -7.18 -29.05
C ASP A 217 8.22 -7.65 -30.18
N THR A 218 7.73 -8.63 -30.93
CA THR A 218 7.97 -8.65 -32.37
C THR A 218 6.67 -9.10 -33.02
N GLU A 219 5.83 -8.12 -33.37
CA GLU A 219 4.75 -8.29 -34.32
C GLU A 219 5.34 -8.72 -35.66
N GLN A 220 5.61 -10.02 -35.81
CA GLN A 220 5.64 -10.75 -37.08
C GLN A 220 5.95 -12.23 -36.81
N GLY A 221 4.89 -13.04 -36.76
CA GLY A 221 4.82 -14.23 -37.62
C GLY A 221 5.81 -15.38 -37.45
N THR A 222 6.55 -15.52 -36.34
CA THR A 222 7.29 -16.78 -36.08
C THR A 222 7.01 -17.34 -34.69
N LYS A 223 6.22 -18.41 -34.68
CA LYS A 223 5.88 -19.25 -33.53
C LYS A 223 7.08 -20.08 -33.04
N ASN A 224 8.21 -19.44 -32.74
CA ASN A 224 9.30 -20.09 -32.01
C ASN A 224 9.40 -19.40 -30.66
N GLY A 225 8.61 -19.91 -29.71
CA GLY A 225 8.64 -19.49 -28.31
C GLY A 225 10.06 -19.57 -27.78
N LYS A 226 10.71 -18.41 -27.66
CA LYS A 226 11.96 -18.30 -26.92
C LYS A 226 11.62 -18.57 -25.47
N LEU A 227 11.96 -19.77 -25.00
CA LEU A 227 11.80 -20.19 -23.62
C LEU A 227 12.56 -19.19 -22.74
N GLN A 228 11.86 -18.22 -22.16
CA GLN A 228 12.41 -17.40 -21.09
C GLN A 228 12.53 -18.31 -19.86
N THR A 229 13.70 -18.95 -19.72
CA THR A 229 13.99 -19.88 -18.62
C THR A 229 14.18 -19.13 -17.30
N LEU A 230 14.76 -17.93 -17.33
CA LEU A 230 14.97 -17.08 -16.17
C LEU A 230 13.76 -16.18 -15.93
N LYS A 231 13.03 -16.44 -14.84
CA LYS A 231 11.85 -15.66 -14.45
C LYS A 231 12.19 -14.48 -13.55
N THR A 232 13.11 -14.67 -12.60
CA THR A 232 13.38 -13.66 -11.56
C THR A 232 14.82 -13.80 -11.05
N ILE A 233 15.44 -12.66 -10.75
CA ILE A 233 16.72 -12.52 -10.06
C ILE A 233 16.43 -11.89 -8.70
N SER A 234 16.75 -12.60 -7.61
CA SER A 234 16.61 -12.08 -6.25
C SER A 234 17.97 -11.60 -5.77
N MET A 235 18.06 -10.35 -5.33
CA MET A 235 19.25 -9.79 -4.69
C MET A 235 18.94 -9.51 -3.22
N THR A 236 19.89 -9.82 -2.33
CA THR A 236 19.78 -9.56 -0.89
C THR A 236 20.96 -8.72 -0.45
N PHE A 237 20.68 -7.56 0.14
CA PHE A 237 21.66 -6.64 0.71
C PHE A 237 21.61 -6.76 2.22
N THR A 238 22.77 -7.04 2.83
CA THR A 238 22.87 -7.10 4.28
C THR A 238 22.69 -5.70 4.87
N ARG A 239 22.20 -5.60 6.10
CA ARG A 239 22.07 -4.30 6.78
C ARG A 239 23.42 -3.57 6.91
N GLU A 240 24.52 -4.32 6.98
CA GLU A 240 25.88 -3.80 7.10
C GLU A 240 26.38 -3.17 5.78
N ASP A 241 25.95 -3.69 4.63
CA ASP A 241 26.38 -3.20 3.31
C ASP A 241 25.60 -1.95 2.84
N ILE A 242 24.36 -1.78 3.32
CA ILE A 242 23.44 -0.72 2.87
C ILE A 242 24.04 0.69 3.05
N PRO A 243 24.60 1.07 4.22
CA PRO A 243 25.19 2.41 4.39
C PRO A 243 26.32 2.69 3.40
N GLY A 244 27.18 1.70 3.14
CA GLY A 244 28.29 1.83 2.18
C GLY A 244 27.79 2.03 0.74
N LEU A 245 26.74 1.29 0.36
CA LEU A 245 26.12 1.42 -0.95
C LEU A 245 25.49 2.80 -1.13
N LEU A 246 24.79 3.31 -0.12
CA LEU A 246 24.19 4.65 -0.13
C LEU A 246 25.25 5.76 -0.18
N TYR A 247 26.35 5.62 0.56
CA TYR A 247 27.46 6.56 0.53
C TYR A 247 28.05 6.67 -0.88
N LYS A 248 28.35 5.53 -1.52
CA LYS A 248 28.83 5.51 -2.91
C LYS A 248 27.81 6.05 -3.90
N GLY A 249 26.53 5.78 -3.68
CA GLY A 249 25.44 6.33 -4.47
C GLY A 249 25.38 7.85 -4.47
N ARG A 250 25.61 8.48 -3.30
CA ARG A 250 25.68 9.94 -3.18
C ARG A 250 26.92 10.52 -3.85
N GLU A 251 28.09 9.91 -3.64
CA GLU A 251 29.33 10.30 -4.31
C GLU A 251 29.17 10.27 -5.84
N LEU A 252 28.43 9.28 -6.37
CA LEU A 252 28.07 9.21 -7.78
C LEU A 252 27.11 10.32 -8.19
N LYS A 253 26.07 10.56 -7.38
CA LYS A 253 25.07 11.60 -7.66
C LYS A 253 25.68 13.01 -7.68
N GLU A 254 26.63 13.31 -6.79
CA GLU A 254 27.35 14.58 -6.75
C GLU A 254 28.28 14.77 -7.97
N ARG A 255 28.80 13.68 -8.52
CA ARG A 255 29.66 13.70 -9.71
C ARG A 255 28.88 13.77 -11.02
N LEU A 256 27.64 13.30 -11.03
CA LEU A 256 26.75 13.42 -12.16
C LEU A 256 26.24 14.86 -12.21
N GLU A 257 26.77 15.66 -13.14
CA GLU A 257 26.32 17.04 -13.40
C GLU A 257 24.91 17.11 -14.02
N ASP A 258 24.27 15.96 -14.26
CA ASP A 258 22.90 15.90 -14.78
C ASP A 258 21.90 15.98 -13.64
N GLU A 259 21.52 17.22 -13.27
CA GLU A 259 20.43 17.47 -12.31
C GLU A 259 19.08 16.83 -12.74
N ASN A 260 18.94 16.39 -13.99
CA ASN A 260 17.73 15.71 -14.47
C ASN A 260 17.72 14.21 -14.19
N ASP A 261 18.82 13.62 -13.70
CA ASP A 261 18.83 12.22 -13.31
C ASP A 261 18.03 12.04 -12.01
N GLY A 262 16.74 11.74 -12.17
CA GLY A 262 15.78 11.57 -11.09
C GLY A 262 16.01 10.32 -10.21
N ARG A 263 17.09 9.57 -10.45
CA ARG A 263 17.44 8.38 -9.66
C ARG A 263 17.96 8.75 -8.27
N GLY A 264 17.67 7.87 -7.32
CA GLY A 264 18.18 8.01 -5.96
C GLY A 264 19.58 7.43 -5.79
N PRO A 265 20.24 7.70 -4.65
CA PRO A 265 21.56 7.18 -4.35
C PRO A 265 21.65 5.65 -4.40
N PHE A 266 20.68 4.94 -3.83
CA PHE A 266 20.69 3.47 -3.82
C PHE A 266 20.60 2.90 -5.24
N GLU A 267 19.70 3.42 -6.07
CA GLU A 267 19.48 3.01 -7.45
C GLU A 267 20.73 3.20 -8.31
N LEU A 268 21.41 4.33 -8.16
CA LEU A 268 22.66 4.61 -8.87
C LEU A 268 23.76 3.62 -8.47
N ALA A 269 23.97 3.43 -7.18
CA ALA A 269 24.97 2.50 -6.66
C ALA A 269 24.67 1.05 -7.05
N LEU A 270 23.40 0.65 -6.95
CA LEU A 270 22.92 -0.67 -7.36
C LEU A 270 23.16 -0.91 -8.86
N SER A 271 22.80 0.06 -9.69
CA SER A 271 22.95 -0.05 -11.16
C SER A 271 24.41 -0.20 -11.54
N LEU A 272 25.29 0.61 -10.94
CA LEU A 272 26.74 0.52 -11.18
C LEU A 272 27.32 -0.81 -10.70
N TYR A 273 26.98 -1.22 -9.47
CA TYR A 273 27.46 -2.47 -8.89
C TYR A 273 27.01 -3.69 -9.70
N ALA A 274 25.72 -3.78 -10.02
CA ALA A 274 25.15 -4.87 -10.79
C ALA A 274 25.73 -4.93 -12.21
N TYR A 275 25.98 -3.79 -12.83
CA TYR A 275 26.62 -3.73 -14.14
C TYR A 275 28.06 -4.27 -14.10
N HIS A 276 28.89 -3.76 -13.18
CA HIS A 276 30.31 -4.13 -13.15
C HIS A 276 30.58 -5.54 -12.61
N HIS A 277 29.83 -6.00 -11.61
CA HIS A 277 30.09 -7.28 -10.96
C HIS A 277 29.24 -8.43 -11.49
N MET A 278 28.06 -8.13 -12.05
CA MET A 278 27.11 -9.15 -12.49
C MET A 278 26.79 -9.08 -13.99
N GLY A 279 27.21 -8.03 -14.70
CA GLY A 279 26.81 -7.79 -16.09
C GLY A 279 25.31 -7.52 -16.25
N ILE A 280 24.64 -7.04 -15.19
CA ILE A 280 23.20 -6.80 -15.16
C ILE A 280 22.91 -5.31 -15.35
N PHE A 281 22.09 -5.01 -16.35
CA PHE A 281 21.52 -3.67 -16.56
C PHE A 281 20.19 -3.54 -15.80
N VAL A 282 20.25 -3.03 -14.56
CA VAL A 282 19.07 -2.91 -13.68
C VAL A 282 17.96 -2.07 -14.33
N GLU A 283 18.32 -1.00 -15.03
CA GLU A 283 17.38 -0.13 -15.77
C GLU A 283 16.58 -0.85 -16.86
N LYS A 284 17.09 -1.98 -17.36
CA LYS A 284 16.40 -2.80 -18.38
C LYS A 284 15.60 -3.94 -17.77
N MET A 285 15.65 -4.09 -16.45
CA MET A 285 14.90 -5.10 -15.71
C MET A 285 13.68 -4.48 -15.04
N LYS A 286 12.64 -5.29 -14.86
CA LYS A 286 11.44 -4.88 -14.14
C LYS A 286 11.62 -5.15 -12.65
N LEU A 287 11.46 -4.14 -11.80
CA LEU A 287 11.48 -4.31 -10.34
C LEU A 287 10.12 -4.81 -9.86
N SER A 288 9.99 -6.11 -9.61
CA SER A 288 8.67 -6.71 -9.31
C SER A 288 8.33 -6.77 -7.83
N LYS A 289 9.33 -6.78 -6.95
CA LYS A 289 9.11 -6.83 -5.50
C LYS A 289 10.29 -6.25 -4.73
N ALA A 290 9.99 -5.67 -3.58
CA ALA A 290 10.95 -5.26 -2.57
C ALA A 290 10.47 -5.68 -1.17
N ALA A 291 11.39 -6.07 -0.31
CA ALA A 291 11.14 -6.37 1.09
C ALA A 291 12.23 -5.75 1.96
N CYS A 292 11.82 -4.88 2.89
CA CYS A 292 12.70 -4.24 3.86
C CYS A 292 12.15 -4.44 5.27
N ALA A 293 12.73 -3.73 6.25
CA ALA A 293 12.29 -3.80 7.64
C ALA A 293 10.85 -3.33 7.85
N GLU A 294 10.40 -2.36 7.05
CA GLU A 294 9.17 -1.60 7.28
C GLU A 294 8.00 -1.99 6.39
N PHE A 295 8.29 -2.45 5.18
CA PHE A 295 7.27 -2.95 4.28
C PHE A 295 7.77 -4.08 3.37
N ILE A 296 6.81 -4.79 2.80
CA ILE A 296 7.00 -5.61 1.60
C ILE A 296 6.03 -5.05 0.57
N THR A 297 6.52 -4.76 -0.63
CA THR A 297 5.68 -4.26 -1.73
C THR A 297 6.07 -4.98 -3.02
N GLY A 298 5.12 -5.18 -3.91
CA GLY A 298 5.40 -5.78 -5.21
C GLY A 298 4.17 -6.05 -6.05
N THR A 299 4.41 -6.54 -7.25
CA THR A 299 3.40 -6.97 -8.21
C THR A 299 3.24 -8.48 -8.14
N ALA A 300 2.01 -8.97 -8.01
CA ALA A 300 1.69 -10.38 -8.16
C ALA A 300 1.68 -10.80 -9.64
N ALA A 301 1.53 -12.11 -9.89
CA ALA A 301 1.60 -12.69 -11.22
C ALA A 301 0.52 -12.18 -12.20
N ASP A 302 -0.63 -11.77 -11.68
CA ASP A 302 -1.73 -11.13 -12.42
C ASP A 302 -1.51 -9.62 -12.66
N GLY A 303 -0.36 -9.09 -12.23
CA GLY A 303 -0.02 -7.67 -12.28
C GLY A 303 -0.60 -6.85 -11.13
N SER A 304 -1.31 -7.47 -10.18
CA SER A 304 -1.90 -6.77 -9.05
C SER A 304 -0.87 -6.31 -8.02
N GLY A 305 -1.01 -5.08 -7.53
CA GLY A 305 -0.19 -4.58 -6.44
C GLY A 305 -0.52 -5.30 -5.13
N LYS A 306 0.52 -5.66 -4.39
CA LYS A 306 0.42 -6.21 -3.04
C LYS A 306 1.37 -5.46 -2.12
N CYS A 307 0.92 -5.19 -0.91
CA CYS A 307 1.76 -4.62 0.12
C CYS A 307 1.58 -5.33 1.46
N LYS A 308 2.56 -5.19 2.33
CA LYS A 308 2.49 -5.55 3.75
C LYS A 308 3.24 -4.49 4.52
N PHE A 309 2.59 -3.92 5.53
CA PHE A 309 3.21 -2.95 6.42
C PHE A 309 3.58 -3.65 7.72
N PHE A 310 4.75 -3.37 8.28
CA PHE A 310 5.14 -3.88 9.59
C PHE A 310 4.80 -2.85 10.67
N ALA A 311 4.37 -3.34 11.83
CA ALA A 311 4.06 -2.46 12.96
C ALA A 311 5.31 -1.63 13.34
N PRO A 312 5.15 -0.34 13.69
CA PRO A 312 6.23 0.41 14.29
C PRO A 312 6.74 -0.33 15.53
N LYS A 313 8.06 -0.45 15.69
CA LYS A 313 8.62 -0.92 16.96
C LYS A 313 8.35 0.17 18.00
N ALA A 314 7.57 -0.14 19.03
CA ALA A 314 7.45 0.74 20.18
C ALA A 314 8.86 0.96 20.74
N ALA A 315 9.28 2.22 20.84
CA ALA A 315 10.53 2.57 21.49
C ALA A 315 10.50 1.96 22.91
N ARG A 316 11.57 1.29 23.31
CA ARG A 316 11.74 0.87 24.70
C ARG A 316 11.73 2.16 25.51
N GLN A 317 10.69 2.36 26.34
CA GLN A 317 10.74 3.35 27.42
C GLN A 317 11.87 2.95 28.36
N ASN A 318 13.07 3.45 28.09
CA ASN A 318 14.03 3.67 29.16
C ASN A 318 13.64 5.01 29.77
N GLY A 319 13.40 4.98 31.07
CA GLY A 319 12.97 6.13 31.84
C GLY A 319 13.89 7.33 31.64
N ASP A 320 13.24 8.49 31.75
CA ASP A 320 13.82 9.78 32.05
C ASP A 320 14.51 10.51 30.88
N GLY A 321 13.67 11.22 30.11
CA GLY A 321 13.98 12.58 29.69
C GLY A 321 14.66 12.77 28.33
N GLU A 322 13.99 12.43 27.22
CA GLU A 322 14.33 13.00 25.89
C GLU A 322 13.16 12.87 24.89
N ALA A 323 11.97 13.36 25.28
CA ALA A 323 10.74 13.25 24.50
C ALA A 323 10.69 14.13 23.22
N VAL A 324 11.79 14.80 22.84
CA VAL A 324 11.80 15.77 21.73
C VAL A 324 12.46 15.18 20.47
N GLU A 325 13.48 14.34 20.62
CA GLU A 325 14.22 13.73 19.49
C GLU A 325 13.58 12.41 19.01
N GLU A 326 12.81 11.77 19.88
CA GLU A 326 12.09 10.52 19.64
C GLU A 326 10.95 10.66 18.60
N THR A 327 10.52 11.89 18.34
CA THR A 327 9.53 12.29 17.33
C THR A 327 10.09 12.31 15.91
N ARG A 328 11.42 12.39 15.75
CA ARG A 328 12.11 12.46 14.44
C ARG A 328 12.42 11.10 13.82
N ARG A 329 12.22 10.00 14.57
CA ARG A 329 12.22 8.62 14.05
C ARG A 329 10.94 8.38 13.24
N HIS A 330 10.77 9.22 12.22
CA HIS A 330 9.68 9.25 11.28
C HIS A 330 9.41 7.84 10.79
N ARG A 331 8.17 7.42 10.97
CA ARG A 331 7.61 6.17 10.53
C ARG A 331 7.77 6.12 9.00
N SER A 332 8.80 5.49 8.42
CA SER A 332 9.01 5.59 6.96
C SER A 332 7.85 4.96 6.15
N TRP A 333 7.05 4.10 6.79
CA TRP A 333 5.77 3.64 6.25
C TRP A 333 4.72 4.76 6.08
N ASP A 334 4.77 5.87 6.83
CA ASP A 334 3.88 7.03 6.64
C ASP A 334 4.03 7.55 5.21
N GLY A 335 5.28 7.58 4.72
CA GLY A 335 5.58 7.95 3.35
C GLY A 335 5.07 6.94 2.32
N MET A 336 5.18 5.64 2.62
CA MET A 336 4.77 4.58 1.69
C MET A 336 3.26 4.56 1.46
N LEU A 337 2.46 4.59 2.54
CA LEU A 337 1.01 4.57 2.40
C LEU A 337 0.49 5.87 1.77
N GLY A 338 1.11 7.01 2.10
CA GLY A 338 0.82 8.29 1.44
C GLY A 338 1.09 8.26 -0.07
N SER A 339 2.24 7.74 -0.49
CA SER A 339 2.55 7.60 -1.92
C SER A 339 1.67 6.57 -2.64
N LEU A 340 1.17 5.54 -1.95
CA LEU A 340 0.14 4.65 -2.51
C LEU A 340 -1.19 5.37 -2.76
N VAL A 341 -1.59 6.24 -1.83
CA VAL A 341 -2.79 7.10 -1.99
C VAL A 341 -2.61 8.07 -3.15
N GLU A 342 -1.41 8.61 -3.34
CA GLU A 342 -1.07 9.50 -4.45
C GLU A 342 -1.17 8.81 -5.81
N ILE A 343 -0.62 7.60 -5.95
CA ILE A 343 -0.72 6.81 -7.20
C ILE A 343 -2.16 6.34 -7.45
N ALA A 344 -2.91 6.07 -6.39
CA ALA A 344 -4.31 5.65 -6.51
C ALA A 344 -5.25 6.83 -6.81
N SER A 345 -4.87 8.07 -6.49
CA SER A 345 -5.60 9.27 -6.90
C SER A 345 -5.54 9.41 -8.42
#